data_AF-A0A522VD45-F1
#
_entry.id   AF-A0A522VD45-F1
#
_cell.length_a   1.000
_cell.length_b   1.000
_cell.length_c   1.000
_cell.angle_alpha   90.00
_cell.angle_beta   90.00
_cell.angle_gamma   90.00
#
_symmetry.space_group_name_H-M   'P 1'
#
loop_
_entity.id
_entity.type
_entity.pdbx_description
1 polymer ?
#
loop_
_entity_poly.entity_id
_entity_poly.type
_entity_poly.pdbx_seq_one_letter_code
_entity_poly.pdbx_strand_id
1 'polypeptide(L)' 'MRKANLRRTEASIYLREVFGIPCATATLAKLASISSDGPPFHKYNRTPLYPKTGLDSWALNKLLKMYCSTSEYSR' A
#
# COMPACT_ATOMS: atom_id res chain seq x y z
N MET A 1 2.19 12.80 -19.46
CA MET A 1 0.99 12.08 -19.00
C MET A 1 1.30 11.37 -17.69
N ARG A 2 0.73 11.83 -16.56
CA ARG A 2 0.94 11.17 -15.25
C ARG A 2 0.11 9.89 -15.23
N LYS A 3 0.78 8.72 -15.20
CA LYS A 3 0.12 7.43 -15.02
C LYS A 3 -0.62 7.47 -13.67
N ALA A 4 -1.93 7.66 -13.69
CA ALA A 4 -2.73 7.88 -12.48
C ALA A 4 -2.83 6.61 -11.62
N ASN A 5 -2.75 5.44 -12.26
CA ASN A 5 -3.05 4.15 -11.67
C ASN A 5 -1.87 3.18 -11.86
N LEU A 6 -1.32 2.69 -10.75
CA LEU A 6 -0.24 1.72 -10.69
C LEU A 6 -0.79 0.30 -10.54
N ARG A 7 -0.16 -0.67 -11.19
CA ARG A 7 -0.43 -2.09 -10.92
C ARG A 7 0.18 -2.51 -9.58
N ARG A 8 -0.22 -3.68 -9.07
CA ARG A 8 0.25 -4.19 -7.77
C ARG A 8 1.78 -4.31 -7.66
N THR A 9 2.46 -4.67 -8.74
CA THR A 9 3.94 -4.68 -8.84
C THR A 9 4.52 -3.28 -8.79
N GLU A 10 3.99 -2.36 -9.60
CA GLU A 10 4.43 -0.96 -9.62
C GLU A 10 4.17 -0.27 -8.27
N ALA A 11 3.05 -0.57 -7.61
CA ALA A 11 2.70 -0.08 -6.28
C ALA A 11 3.70 -0.55 -5.21
N SER A 12 4.09 -1.82 -5.25
CA SER A 12 5.11 -2.39 -4.36
C SER A 12 6.46 -1.69 -4.53
N ILE A 13 6.90 -1.48 -5.77
CA ILE A 13 8.15 -0.76 -6.09
C ILE A 13 8.05 0.69 -5.61
N TYR A 14 6.95 1.37 -5.91
CA TYR A 14 6.72 2.76 -5.53
C TYR A 14 6.77 2.97 -4.01
N LEU A 15 6.12 2.11 -3.23
CA LEU A 15 6.18 2.17 -1.76
C LEU A 15 7.60 1.99 -1.22
N ARG A 16 8.38 1.13 -1.86
CA ARG A 16 9.77 0.89 -1.48
C ARG A 16 10.67 2.07 -1.85
N GLU A 17 10.57 2.59 -3.07
CA GLU A 17 11.46 3.65 -3.57
C GLU A 17 11.13 5.03 -2.99
N VAL A 18 9.85 5.35 -2.80
CA VAL A 18 9.42 6.69 -2.37
C VAL A 18 9.30 6.80 -0.85
N PHE A 19 8.74 5.78 -0.20
CA PHE A 19 8.47 5.81 1.24
C PHE A 19 9.42 4.92 2.06
N GLY A 20 10.29 4.14 1.41
CA GLY A 20 11.17 3.20 2.10
C GLY A 20 10.45 2.01 2.74
N ILE A 21 9.17 1.76 2.42
CA ILE A 21 8.37 0.72 3.04
C ILE A 21 8.54 -0.60 2.26
N PRO A 22 9.15 -1.64 2.86
CA PRO A 22 9.26 -2.94 2.20
C PRO A 22 7.90 -3.64 2.18
N CYS A 23 7.15 -3.47 1.10
CA CYS A 23 5.87 -4.13 0.88
C CYS A 23 5.96 -5.08 -0.32
N ALA A 24 5.85 -6.39 -0.08
CA ALA A 24 5.78 -7.38 -1.15
C ALA A 24 4.43 -7.31 -1.88
N THR A 25 4.43 -7.66 -3.17
CA THR A 25 3.21 -7.75 -3.98
C THR A 25 2.19 -8.73 -3.41
N ALA A 26 2.66 -9.83 -2.80
CA ALA A 26 1.84 -10.80 -2.09
C ALA A 26 1.17 -10.20 -0.85
N THR A 27 1.89 -9.36 -0.09
CA THR A 27 1.32 -8.63 1.05
C THR A 27 0.24 -7.65 0.58
N LEU A 28 0.48 -6.91 -0.50
CA LEU A 28 -0.55 -6.05 -1.12
C LEU A 28 -1.76 -6.83 -1.61
N ALA A 29 -1.57 -8.04 -2.14
CA ALA A 29 -2.66 -8.92 -2.54
C ALA A 29 -3.46 -9.41 -1.33
N LYS A 30 -2.77 -9.83 -0.26
CA LYS A 30 -3.38 -10.22 1.01
C LYS A 30 -4.16 -9.06 1.61
N LEU A 31 -3.58 -7.85 1.63
CA LEU A 31 -4.23 -6.66 2.16
C LEU A 31 -5.49 -6.31 1.36
N ALA A 32 -5.44 -6.39 0.03
CA ALA A 32 -6.59 -6.12 -0.82
C ALA A 32 -7.73 -7.16 -0.69
N SER A 33 -7.41 -8.40 -0.29
CA SER A 33 -8.40 -9.48 -0.20
C SER A 33 -8.94 -9.72 1.22
N ILE A 34 -8.14 -9.47 2.26
CA ILE A 34 -8.44 -9.90 3.63
C ILE A 34 -8.70 -8.72 4.57
N SER A 35 -8.02 -7.58 4.38
CA SER A 35 -8.02 -6.50 5.36
C SER A 35 -8.64 -5.22 4.81
N SER A 36 -9.54 -4.62 5.58
CA SER A 36 -10.05 -3.27 5.33
C SER A 36 -8.96 -2.18 5.45
N ASP A 37 -7.83 -2.50 6.10
CA ASP A 37 -6.68 -1.60 6.31
C ASP A 37 -5.68 -1.54 5.13
N GLY A 38 -6.06 -2.06 3.95
CA GLY A 38 -5.25 -2.00 2.74
C GLY A 38 -5.34 -0.66 2.01
N PRO A 39 -4.37 -0.33 1.12
CA PRO A 39 -4.46 0.87 0.30
C PRO A 39 -5.66 0.78 -0.64
N PRO A 40 -6.38 1.91 -0.86
CA PRO A 40 -7.56 1.92 -1.71
C PRO A 40 -7.18 1.53 -3.14
N PHE A 41 -7.99 0.68 -3.76
CA PHE A 41 -7.77 0.19 -5.10
C PHE A 41 -9.04 0.26 -5.93
N HIS A 42 -8.89 0.52 -7.22
CA HIS A 42 -9.93 0.39 -8.22
C HIS A 42 -9.90 -1.02 -8.79
N LYS A 43 -11.03 -1.73 -8.72
CA LYS A 43 -11.18 -3.00 -9.40
C LYS A 43 -11.50 -2.74 -10.88
N TYR A 44 -10.49 -2.80 -11.74
CA TYR A 44 -10.70 -2.76 -13.18
C TYR A 44 -10.60 -4.17 -13.76
N ASN A 45 -11.76 -4.74 -14.09
CA ASN A 45 -11.90 -6.12 -14.58
C ASN A 45 -11.25 -7.14 -13.61
N ARG A 46 -10.14 -7.78 -14.02
CA ARG A 46 -9.40 -8.77 -13.21
C ARG A 46 -8.16 -8.21 -12.51
N THR A 47 -7.80 -6.95 -12.77
CA THR A 47 -6.55 -6.37 -12.25
C THR A 47 -6.86 -5.21 -11.29
N PRO A 48 -6.43 -5.29 -10.02
CA PRO A 48 -6.55 -4.17 -9.09
C PRO A 48 -5.54 -3.09 -9.47
N LEU A 49 -6.05 -1.87 -9.57
CA LEU A 49 -5.30 -0.68 -9.91
C LEU A 49 -5.24 0.24 -8.69
N TYR A 50 -4.03 0.64 -8.31
CA TYR A 50 -3.79 1.48 -7.16
C TYR A 50 -3.52 2.91 -7.61
N PRO A 51 -4.37 3.89 -7.27
CA PRO A 51 -4.06 5.28 -7.51
C PRO A 51 -2.89 5.73 -6.64
N LYS A 52 -1.98 6.54 -7.19
CA LYS A 52 -0.81 7.05 -6.42
C LYS A 52 -1.24 7.80 -5.15
N THR A 53 -2.22 8.69 -5.26
CA THR A 53 -2.73 9.46 -4.12
C THR A 53 -3.23 8.57 -2.99
N GLY A 54 -3.90 7.47 -3.32
CA GLY A 54 -4.37 6.50 -2.34
C GLY A 54 -3.24 5.73 -1.67
N LEU A 55 -2.22 5.35 -2.44
CA LEU A 55 -0.98 4.75 -1.93
C LEU A 55 -0.23 5.71 -1.00
N ASP A 56 -0.13 6.99 -1.38
CA ASP A 56 0.53 8.02 -0.59
C ASP A 56 -0.19 8.21 0.74
N SER A 57 -1.52 8.38 0.74
CA SER A 57 -2.31 8.51 1.97
C SER A 57 -2.17 7.28 2.87
N TRP A 58 -2.16 6.08 2.30
CA TRP A 58 -1.98 4.85 3.06
C TRP A 58 -0.57 4.75 3.66
N ALA A 59 0.47 5.04 2.87
CA ALA A 59 1.86 5.03 3.34
C ALA A 59 2.09 6.06 4.44
N LEU A 60 1.56 7.28 4.26
CA LEU A 60 1.60 8.33 5.28
C LEU A 60 0.87 7.92 6.55
N ASN A 61 -0.31 7.31 6.46
CA ASN A 61 -1.01 6.80 7.64
C ASN A 61 -0.17 5.73 8.37
N LYS A 62 0.49 4.84 7.62
CA LYS A 62 1.38 3.81 8.16
C LYS A 62 2.62 4.40 8.84
N LEU A 63 3.18 5.49 8.30
CA LEU A 63 4.33 6.21 8.85
C LEU A 63 3.96 7.08 10.06
N LEU A 64 2.79 7.72 10.03
CA LEU A 64 2.24 8.50 11.13
C LEU A 64 1.90 7.63 12.34
N LYS A 65 1.65 6.33 12.13
CA LYS A 65 1.53 5.36 13.20
C LYS A 65 2.91 5.06 13.79
N MET A 66 3.40 6.02 14.54
CA MET A 66 4.69 6.00 15.23
C MET A 66 4.51 5.19 16.52
N TYR A 67 5.17 4.04 16.58
CA TYR A 67 5.19 3.20 17.77
C TYR A 67 6.50 3.45 18.51
N CYS A 68 6.42 3.81 19.79
CA CYS A 68 7.62 4.02 20.62
C CYS A 68 8.15 2.70 21.20
N SER A 69 7.37 1.60 21.11
CA SER A 69 7.76 0.30 21.65
C SER A 69 7.37 -0.84 20.71
N THR A 70 8.28 -1.79 20.52
CA THR A 70 8.07 -3.01 19.73
C THR A 70 6.95 -3.89 20.31
N SER A 71 6.60 -3.75 21.59
CA SER A 71 5.45 -4.44 22.19
C SER A 71 4.09 -3.92 21.70
N GLU A 72 3.99 -2.66 21.24
CA GLU A 72 2.74 -2.11 20.68
C GLU A 72 2.46 -2.60 19.25
N TYR A 73 3.47 -3.20 18.61
CA TYR A 73 3.39 -3.73 17.25
C TYR A 73 2.70 -5.11 17.18
N SER A 74 2.60 -5.84 18.30
CA SER A 74 2.00 -7.19 18.36
C SER A 74 0.50 -7.11 18.69
N ARG A 75 -0.36 -6.99 17.68
CA ARG A 75 -1.79 -7.27 17.85
C ARG A 75 -2.36 -7.99 16.63
#